data_AF-A0A2W0B5A6-F1
#
_entry.id   AF-A0A2W0B5A6-F1
#
_cell.length_a   1.000
_cell.length_b   1.000
_cell.length_c   1.000
_cell.angle_alpha   90.00
_cell.angle_beta   90.00
_cell.angle_gamma   90.00
#
_symmetry.space_group_name_H-M   'P 1'
#
loop_
_entity.id
_entity.type
_entity.pdbx_description
1 polymer ?
#
loop_
_entity_poly.entity_id
_entity_poly.type
_entity_poly.pdbx_seq_one_letter_code
_entity_poly.pdbx_strand_id
1 'polypeptide(L)'
;MPAEGSPSSKILYPEWQNEYQAALLELDREKLANRVMAAETAIFNRLQSMSQGTDYQAERQAIEDALASLRVLKRDSLGFPDWEKK
;
A
#
# COMPACT_ATOMS: atom_id res chain seq x y z
N MET A 1 12.13 -0.85 -30.88
CA MET A 1 12.24 -0.20 -29.56
C MET A 1 11.12 -0.74 -28.70
N PRO A 2 11.36 -1.62 -27.71
CA PRO A 2 10.29 -2.15 -26.87
C PRO A 2 9.84 -1.09 -25.87
N ALA A 3 8.53 -1.05 -25.65
CA ALA A 3 7.82 -0.12 -24.80
C ALA A 3 8.37 -0.11 -23.36
N GLU A 4 8.46 1.11 -22.83
CA GLU A 4 8.83 1.42 -21.46
C GLU A 4 7.92 0.65 -20.51
N GLY A 5 8.47 -0.40 -19.90
CA GLY A 5 7.88 -1.01 -18.74
C GLY A 5 7.75 0.06 -17.67
N SER A 6 6.50 0.33 -17.28
CA SER A 6 6.09 1.03 -16.06
C SER A 6 7.14 0.85 -14.96
N PRO A 7 7.50 1.88 -14.17
CA PRO A 7 8.63 1.82 -13.25
C PRO A 7 8.47 0.55 -12.44
N SER A 8 9.30 -0.42 -12.77
CA SER A 8 9.27 -1.73 -12.17
C SER A 8 9.85 -1.48 -10.79
N SER A 9 8.99 -1.02 -9.88
CA SER A 9 9.26 -0.87 -8.47
C SER A 9 9.83 -2.20 -8.07
N LYS A 10 11.16 -2.27 -7.89
CA LYS A 10 11.79 -3.49 -7.41
C LYS A 10 11.04 -3.83 -6.15
N ILE A 11 10.37 -4.98 -6.15
CA ILE A 11 9.69 -5.47 -4.96
C ILE A 11 10.80 -5.80 -3.97
N LEU A 12 11.10 -4.84 -3.09
CA LEU A 12 12.09 -5.00 -2.03
C LEU A 12 11.47 -5.75 -0.86
N TYR A 13 10.14 -5.64 -0.71
CA TYR A 13 9.39 -6.14 0.44
C TYR A 13 8.15 -6.93 -0.03
N PRO A 14 8.34 -8.14 -0.57
CA PRO A 14 7.25 -8.91 -1.20
C PRO A 14 6.10 -9.24 -0.26
N GLU A 15 6.33 -9.26 1.05
CA GLU A 15 5.34 -9.61 2.08
C GLU A 15 4.13 -8.67 2.10
N TRP A 16 4.31 -7.38 1.82
CA TRP A 16 3.23 -6.39 1.84
C TRP A 16 3.13 -5.59 0.54
N GLN A 17 4.25 -5.41 -0.18
CA GLN A 17 4.31 -4.59 -1.38
C GLN A 17 3.52 -5.22 -2.54
N ASN A 18 3.39 -6.55 -2.57
CA ASN A 18 2.58 -7.25 -3.57
C ASN A 18 1.08 -6.97 -3.37
N GLU A 19 0.59 -7.07 -2.14
CA GLU A 19 -0.80 -6.72 -1.80
C GLU A 19 -1.10 -5.24 -2.06
N TYR A 20 -0.16 -4.36 -1.72
CA TYR A 20 -0.25 -2.93 -2.04
C TYR A 20 -0.35 -2.68 -3.55
N GLN A 21 0.50 -3.33 -4.35
CA GLN A 21 0.50 -3.17 -5.80
C GLN A 21 -0.79 -3.75 -6.43
N ALA A 22 -1.29 -4.86 -5.90
CA ALA A 22 -2.58 -5.41 -6.28
C ALA A 22 -3.74 -4.45 -5.98
N ALA A 23 -3.68 -3.72 -4.86
CA ALA A 23 -4.66 -2.68 -4.54
C ALA A 23 -4.59 -1.50 -5.50
N LEU A 24 -3.39 -1.05 -5.88
CA LEU A 24 -3.21 0.04 -6.85
C LEU A 24 -3.71 -0.31 -8.26
N LEU A 25 -3.59 -1.59 -8.66
CA LEU A 25 -4.02 -2.06 -9.98
C LEU A 25 -5.50 -2.45 -10.03
N GLU A 26 -6.18 -2.51 -8.88
CA GLU A 26 -7.58 -2.87 -8.81
C GLU A 26 -8.46 -1.67 -9.23
N LEU A 27 -9.18 -1.85 -10.33
CA LEU A 27 -10.09 -0.83 -10.89
C LEU A 27 -11.54 -1.04 -10.42
N ASP A 28 -11.86 -2.23 -9.94
CA ASP A 28 -13.19 -2.59 -9.47
C ASP A 28 -13.37 -2.11 -8.04
N ARG A 29 -14.29 -1.16 -7.83
CA ARG A 29 -14.51 -0.51 -6.53
C ARG A 29 -14.91 -1.49 -5.42
N GLU A 30 -15.64 -2.56 -5.75
CA GLU A 30 -16.08 -3.57 -4.78
C GLU A 30 -14.90 -4.45 -4.34
N LYS A 31 -14.03 -4.81 -5.29
CA LYS A 31 -12.81 -5.58 -4.99
C LYS A 31 -11.73 -4.71 -4.38
N LEU A 32 -11.67 -3.43 -4.74
CA LEU A 32 -10.68 -2.48 -4.26
C LEU A 32 -10.72 -2.35 -2.74
N ALA A 33 -11.90 -2.28 -2.14
CA ALA A 33 -12.03 -2.26 -0.68
C ALA A 33 -11.36 -3.48 -0.02
N ASN A 34 -11.57 -4.67 -0.59
CA ASN A 34 -10.97 -5.91 -0.11
C ASN A 34 -9.45 -5.92 -0.33
N ARG A 35 -8.97 -5.44 -1.47
CA ARG A 35 -7.54 -5.33 -1.79
C ARG A 35 -6.82 -4.34 -0.90
N VAL A 36 -7.40 -3.17 -0.67
CA VAL A 36 -6.86 -2.16 0.25
C VAL A 36 -6.78 -2.72 1.66
N MET A 37 -7.83 -3.41 2.13
CA MET A 37 -7.82 -4.04 3.45
C MET A 37 -6.75 -5.14 3.56
N ALA A 38 -6.57 -5.95 2.52
CA ALA A 38 -5.51 -6.96 2.46
C ALA A 38 -4.11 -6.31 2.52
N ALA A 39 -3.90 -5.23 1.75
CA ALA A 39 -2.66 -4.45 1.77
C ALA A 39 -2.38 -3.83 3.14
N GLU A 40 -3.37 -3.17 3.76
CA GLU A 40 -3.24 -2.59 5.10
C GLU A 40 -2.93 -3.68 6.15
N THR A 41 -3.57 -4.85 6.04
CA THR A 41 -3.33 -5.99 6.95
C THR A 41 -1.91 -6.53 6.80
N ALA A 42 -1.43 -6.72 5.56
CA ALA A 42 -0.07 -7.18 5.31
C ALA A 42 0.98 -6.18 5.81
N ILE A 43 0.75 -4.88 5.56
CA ILE A 43 1.58 -3.79 6.08
C ILE A 43 1.60 -3.79 7.62
N PHE A 44 0.44 -3.96 8.27
CA PHE A 44 0.34 -3.98 9.72
C PHE A 44 1.10 -5.17 10.32
N ASN A 45 0.93 -6.37 9.75
CA ASN A 45 1.67 -7.56 10.16
C ASN A 45 3.19 -7.35 10.01
N ARG A 46 3.62 -6.69 8.93
CA ARG A 46 5.04 -6.37 8.73
C ARG A 46 5.55 -5.39 9.78
N LEU A 47 4.81 -4.32 10.08
CA LEU A 47 5.15 -3.36 11.14
C LEU A 47 5.24 -4.03 12.52
N GLN A 48 4.35 -4.97 12.82
CA GLN A 48 4.43 -5.76 14.06
C GLN A 48 5.73 -6.57 14.12
N SER A 49 6.10 -7.25 13.05
CA SER A 49 7.38 -7.99 12.97
C SER A 49 8.61 -7.09 13.07
N MET A 50 8.55 -5.87 12.52
CA MET A 50 9.64 -4.89 12.60
C MET A 50 9.87 -4.30 13.98
N SER A 51 8.85 -4.30 14.85
CA SER A 51 8.95 -3.74 16.20
C SER A 51 10.08 -4.35 17.03
N GLN A 52 10.57 -5.52 16.63
CA GLN A 52 11.61 -6.29 17.32
C GLN A 52 13.04 -6.04 16.78
N GLY A 53 13.24 -5.20 15.77
CA GLY A 53 14.58 -4.93 15.20
C GLY A 53 14.82 -3.47 14.82
N THR A 54 16.10 -3.11 14.66
CA THR A 54 16.57 -1.72 14.55
C THR A 54 16.89 -1.23 13.14
N ASP A 55 16.87 -2.10 12.12
CA ASP A 55 17.37 -1.82 10.76
C ASP A 55 16.27 -1.75 9.68
N TYR A 56 15.11 -1.20 10.03
CA TYR A 56 13.95 -1.11 9.13
C TYR A 56 13.57 0.31 8.72
N GLN A 57 14.48 1.30 8.85
CA GLN A 57 14.17 2.70 8.51
C GLN A 57 13.70 2.88 7.07
N ALA A 58 14.41 2.29 6.10
CA ALA A 58 14.04 2.37 4.68
C ALA A 58 12.69 1.67 4.40
N GLU A 59 12.45 0.53 5.04
CA GLU A 59 11.21 -0.22 4.85
C GLU A 59 10.02 0.50 5.50
N ARG A 60 10.23 1.10 6.67
CA ARG A 60 9.22 1.90 7.37
C ARG A 60 8.81 3.12 6.54
N GLN A 61 9.78 3.81 5.95
CA GLN A 61 9.50 4.93 5.05
C GLN A 61 8.67 4.49 3.83
N ALA A 62 8.99 3.32 3.25
CA ALA A 62 8.22 2.75 2.14
C ALA A 62 6.80 2.34 2.56
N ILE A 63 6.64 1.82 3.78
CA ILE A 63 5.34 1.50 4.36
C ILE A 63 4.50 2.76 4.58
N GLU A 64 5.10 3.84 5.10
CA GLU A 64 4.41 5.11 5.33
C GLU A 64 3.93 5.73 4.00
N ASP A 65 4.76 5.70 2.96
CA ASP A 65 4.39 6.15 1.61
C ASP A 65 3.25 5.31 1.00
N ALA A 66 3.32 3.98 1.18
CA ALA A 66 2.27 3.08 0.73
C ALA A 66 0.93 3.31 1.44
N LEU A 67 0.95 3.52 2.77
CA LEU A 67 -0.26 3.84 3.53
C LEU A 67 -0.85 5.19 3.12
N ALA A 68 -0.01 6.20 2.86
CA ALA A 68 -0.47 7.50 2.35
C ALA A 68 -1.18 7.33 1.00
N SER A 69 -0.60 6.54 0.10
CA SER A 69 -1.18 6.23 -1.21
C SER A 69 -2.50 5.45 -1.09
N LEU A 70 -2.58 4.45 -0.21
CA LEU A 70 -3.82 3.72 0.06
C LEU A 70 -4.92 4.62 0.61
N ARG A 71 -4.59 5.60 1.47
CA ARG A 71 -5.57 6.58 1.97
C ARG A 71 -6.13 7.44 0.84
N VAL A 72 -5.28 7.93 -0.04
CA VAL A 72 -5.71 8.68 -1.23
C VAL A 72 -6.60 7.83 -2.13
N LEU A 73 -6.24 6.55 -2.32
CA LEU A 73 -7.01 5.59 -3.12
C LEU A 73 -8.41 5.32 -2.49
N LYS A 74 -8.49 5.15 -1.17
CA LYS A 74 -9.78 5.01 -0.46
C LYS A 74 -10.63 6.27 -0.60
N ARG A 75 -10.03 7.45 -0.51
CA ARG A 75 -10.73 8.72 -0.68
C ARG A 75 -11.29 8.86 -2.10
N ASP A 76 -10.45 8.68 -3.10
CA ASP A 76 -10.78 8.93 -4.51
C ASP A 76 -11.71 7.86 -5.07
N SER A 77 -11.40 6.59 -4.83
CA SER A 77 -12.11 5.46 -5.44
C SER A 77 -13.26 4.94 -4.58
N LEU A 78 -13.13 4.90 -3.25
CA LEU A 78 -14.19 4.42 -2.36
C LEU A 78 -15.10 5.54 -1.82
N GLY A 79 -14.75 6.81 -2.03
CA GLY A 79 -15.53 7.94 -1.54
C GLY A 79 -15.58 7.99 -0.01
N PHE A 80 -14.59 7.43 0.68
CA PHE A 80 -14.48 7.54 2.13
C PHE A 80 -14.32 9.03 2.48
N PRO A 81 -15.19 9.60 3.34
CA PRO A 81 -15.01 10.97 3.77
C PRO A 81 -13.75 11.09 4.63
N ASP A 82 -12.86 12.03 4.27
CA ASP A 82 -11.84 12.55 5.19
C ASP A 82 -12.57 13.27 6.33
N TRP A 83 -12.98 12.54 7.38
CA TRP A 83 -13.66 13.14 8.53
C TRP A 83 -12.72 13.80 9.55
N GLU A 84 -11.44 13.98 9.22
CA GLU A 84 -10.58 14.97 9.89
C GLU A 84 -10.66 16.34 9.19
N LYS A 85 -11.88 16.89 9.15
CA LYS A 85 -12.06 18.34 9.15
C LYS A 85 -12.69 18.73 10.48
N LYS A 86 -11.86 18.92 11.51
CA LYS A 86 -12.23 19.78 12.64
C LYS A 86 -11.02 20.39 13.31
#